data_AF-A0A923W276-F1
#
_entry.id   AF-A0A923W276-F1
#
_cell.length_a   1.000
_cell.length_b   1.000
_cell.length_c   1.000
_cell.angle_alpha   90.00
_cell.angle_beta   90.00
_cell.angle_gamma   90.00
#
_symmetry.space_group_name_H-M   'P 1'
#
loop_
_entity.id
_entity.type
_entity.pdbx_description
1 polymer ?
#
loop_
_entity_poly.entity_id
_entity_poly.type
_entity_poly.pdbx_seq_one_letter_code
_entity_poly.pdbx_strand_id
1 'polypeptide(L)'
;MDELLAARPQIDARLVSVLILVDGQRDSAEVNRLAKEVSLPADALDILFRGGFIDKKFKGAAEPADAKTEPRRPPMASKPADASTRLKGFNSLYSFLVEETKALLGLRGFIFQLRIERATTLLELKALIEPIGQAVSKKHGFEIAKNFMHESERLAVSAIAERDL
;
A
#
# COMPACT_ATOMS: atom_id res chain seq x y z
N MET A 1 14.14 15.55 -24.26
CA MET A 1 14.83 15.76 -22.97
C MET A 1 14.02 16.81 -22.22
N ASP A 2 12.82 16.43 -21.71
CA ASP A 2 11.97 17.27 -20.85
C ASP A 2 10.73 16.47 -20.38
N GLU A 3 10.90 15.45 -19.52
CA GLU A 3 9.78 14.65 -18.98
C GLU A 3 9.94 14.36 -17.47
N LEU A 4 10.53 15.28 -16.71
CA LEU A 4 10.78 15.07 -15.27
C LEU A 4 10.49 16.29 -14.39
N LEU A 5 9.54 17.14 -14.79
CA LEU A 5 9.15 18.33 -14.03
C LEU A 5 7.63 18.44 -13.80
N ALA A 6 6.92 17.30 -13.70
CA ALA A 6 5.64 17.34 -12.98
C ALA A 6 5.96 17.67 -11.51
N ALA A 7 5.55 18.85 -11.05
CA ALA A 7 5.70 19.26 -9.66
C ALA A 7 5.11 18.18 -8.77
N ARG A 8 5.96 17.48 -8.02
CA ARG A 8 5.49 16.50 -7.03
C ARG A 8 4.68 17.27 -5.99
N PRO A 9 3.38 16.99 -5.81
CA PRO A 9 2.59 17.73 -4.85
C PRO A 9 3.16 17.44 -3.46
N GLN A 10 3.74 18.47 -2.85
CA GLN A 10 4.42 18.37 -1.57
C GLN A 10 3.34 18.39 -0.48
N ILE A 11 3.15 17.23 0.16
CA ILE A 11 2.15 17.08 1.21
C ILE A 11 2.74 17.55 2.54
N ASP A 12 2.07 18.49 3.20
CA ASP A 12 2.50 19.00 4.51
C ASP A 12 2.44 17.90 5.59
N ALA A 13 3.34 17.95 6.56
CA ALA A 13 3.46 16.96 7.62
C ALA A 13 2.14 16.73 8.40
N ARG A 14 1.30 17.77 8.53
CA ARG A 14 -0.03 17.65 9.16
C ARG A 14 -1.01 16.83 8.32
N LEU A 15 -0.96 16.93 7.00
CA LEU A 15 -1.80 16.17 6.08
C LEU A 15 -1.35 14.70 6.01
N VAL A 16 -0.05 14.44 6.14
CA VAL A 16 0.49 13.08 6.30
C VAL A 16 -0.06 12.41 7.56
N SER A 17 -0.12 13.13 8.69
CA SER A 17 -0.74 12.61 9.91
C SER A 17 -2.22 12.25 9.73
N VAL A 18 -2.96 13.02 8.92
CA VAL A 18 -4.36 12.69 8.59
C VAL A 18 -4.43 11.43 7.70
N LEU A 19 -3.52 11.25 6.74
CA LEU A 19 -3.47 10.03 5.92
C LEU A 19 -3.21 8.77 6.75
N ILE A 20 -2.40 8.86 7.81
CA ILE A 20 -2.18 7.75 8.75
C ILE A 20 -3.48 7.36 9.47
N LEU A 21 -4.37 8.32 9.74
CA LEU A 21 -5.69 8.07 10.34
C LEU A 21 -6.71 7.50 9.34
N VAL A 22 -6.48 7.69 8.04
CA VAL A 22 -7.32 7.16 6.95
C VAL A 22 -6.86 5.72 6.63
N ASP A 23 -7.10 4.81 7.57
CA ASP A 23 -6.76 3.37 7.46
C ASP A 23 -7.73 2.57 6.56
N GLY A 24 -8.79 3.22 6.06
CA GLY A 24 -9.85 2.60 5.25
C GLY A 24 -10.86 1.76 6.02
N GLN A 25 -10.73 1.66 7.35
CA GLN A 25 -11.72 1.06 8.27
C GLN A 25 -12.68 2.12 8.82
N ARG A 26 -12.16 3.33 9.10
CA ARG A 26 -12.91 4.44 9.69
C ARG A 26 -13.61 5.26 8.63
N ASP A 27 -14.84 5.69 8.93
CA ASP A 27 -15.58 6.60 8.06
C ASP A 27 -15.11 8.06 8.22
N SER A 28 -15.52 8.92 7.29
CA SER A 28 -15.10 10.32 7.24
C SER A 28 -15.48 11.13 8.51
N ALA A 29 -16.58 10.78 9.18
CA ALA A 29 -16.98 11.47 10.41
C ALA A 29 -16.09 11.06 11.59
N GLU A 30 -15.73 9.78 11.67
CA GLU A 30 -14.82 9.25 12.68
C GLU A 30 -13.40 9.79 12.50
N VAL A 31 -12.88 9.81 11.26
CA VAL A 31 -11.58 10.42 10.95
C VAL A 31 -11.55 11.91 11.29
N ASN A 32 -12.61 12.66 10.98
CA ASN A 32 -12.67 14.09 11.29
C ASN A 32 -12.76 14.35 12.80
N ARG A 33 -13.40 13.47 13.57
CA ARG A 33 -13.43 13.57 15.03
C ARG A 33 -12.04 13.37 15.63
N LEU A 34 -11.31 12.35 15.19
CA LEU A 34 -9.94 12.07 15.64
C LEU A 34 -8.98 13.18 15.20
N ALA A 35 -9.15 13.71 13.99
CA ALA A 35 -8.38 14.85 13.50
C ALA A 35 -8.57 16.09 14.40
N LYS A 36 -9.80 16.38 14.85
CA LYS A 36 -10.08 17.48 15.79
C LYS A 36 -9.44 17.28 17.16
N GLU A 37 -9.43 16.05 17.68
CA GLU A 37 -8.81 15.72 18.97
C GLU A 37 -7.30 15.99 18.97
N VAL A 38 -6.65 15.83 17.81
CA VAL A 38 -5.20 16.06 17.60
C VAL A 38 -4.92 17.45 16.99
N SER A 39 -5.90 18.36 16.97
CA SER A 39 -5.78 19.72 16.40
C SER A 39 -5.30 19.76 14.93
N LEU A 40 -5.68 18.77 14.14
CA LEU A 40 -5.43 18.71 12.69
C LEU A 40 -6.50 19.54 11.94
N PRO A 41 -6.18 20.06 10.74
CA PRO A 41 -7.09 20.95 10.01
C PRO A 41 -8.42 20.25 9.66
N ALA A 42 -9.55 20.92 9.92
CA ALA A 42 -10.88 20.35 9.69
C ALA A 42 -11.17 20.10 8.19
N ASP A 43 -10.58 20.92 7.32
CA ASP A 43 -10.66 20.78 5.86
C ASP A 43 -9.62 19.80 5.28
N ALA A 44 -8.85 19.09 6.13
CA ALA A 44 -7.77 18.21 5.68
C ALA A 44 -8.25 17.14 4.69
N LEU A 45 -9.43 16.55 4.92
CA LEU A 45 -10.00 15.56 4.01
C LEU A 45 -10.37 16.17 2.66
N ASP A 46 -10.84 17.42 2.61
CA ASP A 46 -11.15 18.09 1.34
C ASP A 46 -9.87 18.46 0.59
N ILE A 47 -8.83 18.92 1.30
CA ILE A 47 -7.51 19.22 0.73
C ILE A 47 -6.86 17.95 0.17
N LEU A 48 -6.89 16.85 0.94
CA LEU A 48 -6.36 15.56 0.50
C LEU A 48 -7.12 15.01 -0.71
N PHE A 49 -8.44 15.17 -0.74
CA PHE A 49 -9.27 14.75 -1.86
C PHE A 49 -8.98 15.58 -3.12
N ARG A 50 -8.96 16.91 -3.00
CA ARG A 50 -8.61 17.83 -4.11
C ARG A 50 -7.19 17.63 -4.62
N GLY A 51 -6.26 17.28 -3.72
CA GLY A 51 -4.87 16.96 -4.05
C GLY A 51 -4.68 15.57 -4.66
N GLY A 52 -5.73 14.76 -4.77
CA GLY A 52 -5.67 13.40 -5.32
C GLY A 52 -4.99 12.38 -4.40
N PHE A 53 -4.82 12.69 -3.11
CA PHE A 53 -4.18 11.82 -2.13
C PHE A 53 -5.14 10.79 -1.54
N ILE A 54 -6.44 11.06 -1.56
CA ILE A 54 -7.51 10.15 -1.12
C ILE A 54 -8.70 10.21 -2.09
N ASP A 55 -9.52 9.15 -2.09
CA ASP A 55 -10.74 9.07 -2.89
C ASP A 55 -11.99 8.95 -2.00
N LYS A 56 -13.14 9.49 -2.44
CA LYS A 56 -14.40 9.46 -1.68
C LYS A 56 -15.18 8.19 -2.01
N LYS A 57 -15.09 7.17 -1.15
CA LYS A 57 -15.99 6.01 -1.22
C LYS A 57 -17.31 6.31 -0.50
N PHE A 58 -18.39 6.43 -1.26
CA PHE A 58 -19.74 6.48 -0.68
C PHE A 58 -20.14 5.10 -0.17
N LYS A 59 -20.39 4.97 1.14
CA LYS A 59 -21.03 3.78 1.71
C LYS A 59 -22.54 3.90 1.51
N GLY A 60 -22.99 3.61 0.29
CA GLY A 60 -24.40 3.65 -0.11
C GLY A 60 -24.95 2.23 -0.30
N ALA A 61 -26.05 1.94 0.39
CA ALA A 61 -26.82 0.71 0.27
C ALA A 61 -27.43 0.51 -1.12
N ALA A 62 -27.58 -0.77 -1.48
CA ALA A 62 -28.55 -1.38 -2.40
C ALA A 62 -28.58 -0.95 -3.87
N GLU A 63 -28.47 -1.95 -4.75
CA GLU A 63 -28.93 -1.94 -6.14
C GLU A 63 -30.36 -1.37 -6.27
N PRO A 64 -30.67 -0.72 -7.40
CA PRO A 64 -31.45 -1.46 -8.40
C PRO A 64 -31.03 -1.24 -9.87
N ALA A 65 -31.09 -2.35 -10.61
CA ALA A 65 -31.59 -2.57 -11.98
C ALA A 65 -31.28 -1.61 -13.15
N ASP A 66 -30.70 -2.23 -14.19
CA ASP A 66 -31.03 -2.19 -15.63
C ASP A 66 -31.20 -0.84 -16.35
N ALA A 67 -30.21 -0.53 -17.21
CA ALA A 67 -30.48 0.15 -18.48
C ALA A 67 -29.39 -0.23 -19.51
N LYS A 68 -29.76 -1.15 -20.39
CA LYS A 68 -29.13 -1.53 -21.66
C LYS A 68 -28.74 -0.31 -22.53
N THR A 69 -27.47 -0.20 -22.94
CA THR A 69 -26.98 0.15 -24.31
C THR A 69 -25.43 0.18 -24.34
N GLU A 70 -24.83 -0.74 -25.09
CA GLU A 70 -23.45 -0.66 -25.65
C GLU A 70 -23.54 -0.15 -27.12
N PRO A 71 -22.45 0.24 -27.84
CA PRO A 71 -21.03 0.09 -27.49
C PRO A 71 -20.14 1.33 -27.78
N ARG A 72 -19.10 1.54 -26.95
CA ARG A 72 -17.77 2.08 -27.36
C ARG A 72 -16.75 1.88 -26.22
N ARG A 73 -15.73 1.06 -26.47
CA ARG A 73 -14.52 0.86 -25.64
C ARG A 73 -13.42 1.89 -25.99
N PRO A 74 -12.36 2.09 -25.18
CA PRO A 74 -12.22 2.04 -23.72
C PRO A 74 -11.56 3.36 -23.18
N PRO A 75 -11.36 3.57 -21.86
CA PRO A 75 -10.25 2.92 -21.13
C PRO A 75 -10.70 2.24 -19.84
N MET A 76 -9.86 1.30 -19.37
CA MET A 76 -9.92 0.62 -18.08
C MET A 76 -10.37 1.53 -16.94
N ALA A 77 -11.60 1.32 -16.47
CA ALA A 77 -11.98 1.67 -15.11
C ALA A 77 -11.66 0.45 -14.24
N SER A 78 -10.43 0.39 -13.70
CA SER A 78 -10.15 -0.54 -12.60
C SER A 78 -11.10 -0.18 -11.46
N LYS A 79 -11.92 -1.15 -11.05
CA LYS A 79 -12.88 -1.04 -9.94
C LYS A 79 -12.18 -0.48 -8.69
N PRO A 80 -12.87 0.32 -7.86
CA PRO A 80 -12.34 0.79 -6.57
C PRO A 80 -11.98 -0.34 -5.58
N ALA A 81 -12.46 -1.57 -5.80
CA ALA A 81 -12.06 -2.76 -5.05
C ALA A 81 -10.58 -3.10 -5.29
N ASP A 82 -10.13 -3.04 -6.55
CA ASP A 82 -8.80 -3.38 -7.02
C ASP A 82 -7.72 -2.50 -6.35
N ALA A 83 -7.96 -1.19 -6.20
CA ALA A 83 -7.03 -0.28 -5.51
C ALA A 83 -6.86 -0.61 -4.02
N SER A 84 -7.96 -0.94 -3.32
CA SER A 84 -7.90 -1.30 -1.89
C SER A 84 -7.25 -2.67 -1.68
N THR A 85 -7.48 -3.64 -2.57
CA THR A 85 -6.88 -4.97 -2.45
C THR A 85 -5.39 -4.94 -2.82
N ARG A 86 -5.01 -4.19 -3.86
CA ARG A 86 -3.60 -3.91 -4.20
C ARG A 86 -2.82 -3.32 -3.01
N LEU A 87 -3.43 -2.36 -2.32
CA LEU A 87 -2.81 -1.71 -1.15
C LEU A 87 -2.65 -2.67 0.03
N LYS A 88 -3.64 -3.53 0.28
CA LYS A 88 -3.57 -4.58 1.32
C LYS A 88 -2.43 -5.56 1.04
N GLY A 89 -2.38 -6.11 -0.17
CA GLY A 89 -1.34 -7.07 -0.56
C GLY A 89 0.07 -6.49 -0.47
N PHE A 90 0.25 -5.23 -0.90
CA PHE A 90 1.50 -4.51 -0.71
C PHE A 90 1.87 -4.37 0.79
N ASN A 91 0.93 -3.92 1.62
CA ASN A 91 1.19 -3.67 3.04
C ASN A 91 1.48 -4.95 3.83
N SER A 92 0.83 -6.07 3.47
CA SER A 92 1.11 -7.38 4.07
C SER A 92 2.53 -7.86 3.77
N LEU A 93 2.97 -7.80 2.51
CA LEU A 93 4.33 -8.19 2.15
C LEU A 93 5.37 -7.23 2.76
N TYR A 94 5.09 -5.92 2.73
CA TYR A 94 5.94 -4.90 3.34
C TYR A 94 6.17 -5.17 4.84
N SER A 95 5.07 -5.31 5.61
CA SER A 95 5.14 -5.49 7.06
C SER A 95 5.91 -6.77 7.41
N PHE A 96 5.63 -7.86 6.69
CA PHE A 96 6.35 -9.12 6.86
C PHE A 96 7.86 -8.95 6.62
N LEU A 97 8.26 -8.33 5.51
CA LEU A 97 9.66 -8.11 5.19
C LEU A 97 10.36 -7.22 6.22
N VAL A 98 9.71 -6.16 6.71
CA VAL A 98 10.24 -5.27 7.76
C VAL A 98 10.48 -6.02 9.06
N GLU A 99 9.49 -6.79 9.52
CA GLU A 99 9.54 -7.49 10.80
C GLU A 99 10.53 -8.65 10.77
N GLU A 100 10.45 -9.52 9.75
CA GLU A 100 11.31 -10.70 9.64
C GLU A 100 12.76 -10.35 9.34
N THR A 101 13.01 -9.34 8.48
CA THR A 101 14.38 -8.87 8.22
C THR A 101 15.02 -8.37 9.52
N LYS A 102 14.27 -7.61 10.33
CA LYS A 102 14.75 -7.12 11.62
C LYS A 102 14.99 -8.26 12.61
N ALA A 103 14.06 -9.21 12.73
CA ALA A 103 14.17 -10.35 13.63
C ALA A 103 15.33 -11.28 13.27
N LEU A 104 15.46 -11.62 11.98
CA LEU A 104 16.45 -12.58 11.51
C LEU A 104 17.83 -11.93 11.35
N LEU A 105 17.94 -10.74 10.77
CA LEU A 105 19.23 -10.15 10.41
C LEU A 105 19.73 -9.12 11.44
N GLY A 106 18.85 -8.45 12.17
CA GLY A 106 19.20 -7.39 13.11
C GLY A 106 19.96 -6.26 12.41
N LEU A 107 21.10 -5.83 12.97
CA LEU A 107 21.93 -4.77 12.38
C LEU A 107 22.42 -5.10 10.96
N ARG A 108 22.67 -6.39 10.64
CA ARG A 108 23.04 -6.83 9.28
C ARG A 108 21.92 -6.64 8.27
N GLY A 109 20.68 -6.50 8.74
CA GLY A 109 19.49 -6.24 7.94
C GLY A 109 19.28 -4.77 7.61
N PHE A 110 20.05 -3.83 8.17
CA PHE A 110 19.78 -2.40 8.04
C PHE A 110 19.72 -1.90 6.57
N ILE A 111 20.62 -2.39 5.71
CA ILE A 111 20.59 -2.06 4.28
C ILE A 111 19.32 -2.59 3.60
N PHE A 112 18.85 -3.77 3.99
CA PHE A 112 17.60 -4.31 3.48
C PHE A 112 16.41 -3.51 3.99
N GLN A 113 16.43 -3.07 5.26
CA GLN A 113 15.43 -2.15 5.81
C GLN A 113 15.28 -0.91 4.93
N LEU A 114 16.39 -0.22 4.62
CA LEU A 114 16.37 0.97 3.75
C LEU A 114 15.83 0.68 2.35
N ARG A 115 16.09 -0.52 1.81
CA ARG A 115 15.58 -0.92 0.49
C ARG A 115 14.08 -1.22 0.53
N ILE A 116 13.59 -1.82 1.61
CA ILE A 116 12.17 -2.09 1.83
C ILE A 116 11.40 -0.77 1.97
N GLU A 117 11.88 0.15 2.81
CA GLU A 117 11.27 1.48 3.02
C GLU A 117 11.24 2.34 1.74
N ARG A 118 12.17 2.11 0.80
CA ARG A 118 12.22 2.81 -0.49
C ARG A 118 11.33 2.18 -1.57
N ALA A 119 10.88 0.94 -1.37
CA ALA A 119 10.05 0.27 -2.36
C ALA A 119 8.66 0.91 -2.40
N THR A 120 8.20 1.25 -3.59
CA THR A 120 6.89 1.89 -3.81
C THR A 120 5.90 0.99 -4.52
N THR A 121 6.38 -0.15 -5.03
CA THR A 121 5.59 -1.10 -5.80
C THR A 121 5.77 -2.54 -5.28
N LEU A 122 4.75 -3.37 -5.51
CA LEU A 122 4.79 -4.78 -5.13
C LEU A 122 5.94 -5.53 -5.82
N LEU A 123 6.28 -5.15 -7.05
CA LEU A 123 7.38 -5.73 -7.81
C LEU A 123 8.74 -5.40 -7.17
N GLU A 124 8.93 -4.16 -6.70
CA GLU A 124 10.14 -3.77 -5.98
C GLU A 124 10.30 -4.54 -4.67
N LEU A 125 9.22 -4.72 -3.89
CA LEU A 125 9.25 -5.56 -2.69
C LEU A 125 9.58 -7.02 -3.03
N LYS A 126 8.94 -7.58 -4.06
CA LYS A 126 9.20 -8.95 -4.50
C LYS A 126 10.67 -9.16 -4.88
N ALA A 127 11.29 -8.18 -5.56
CA ALA A 127 12.69 -8.23 -5.95
C ALA A 127 13.66 -8.26 -4.74
N LEU A 128 13.20 -7.94 -3.52
CA LEU A 128 14.00 -8.01 -2.30
C LEU A 128 13.95 -9.37 -1.59
N ILE A 129 12.99 -10.24 -1.92
CA ILE A 129 12.81 -11.54 -1.25
C ILE A 129 14.06 -12.41 -1.38
N GLU A 130 14.53 -12.63 -2.61
CA GLU A 130 15.71 -13.45 -2.90
C GLU A 130 16.98 -12.94 -2.18
N PRO A 131 17.40 -11.65 -2.32
CA PRO A 131 18.61 -11.19 -1.67
C PRO A 131 18.53 -11.18 -0.13
N ILE A 132 17.35 -10.94 0.46
CA ILE A 132 17.16 -11.08 1.91
C ILE A 132 17.26 -12.56 2.31
N GLY A 133 16.58 -13.45 1.59
CA GLY A 133 16.62 -14.88 1.85
C GLY A 133 18.04 -15.47 1.75
N GLN A 134 18.86 -15.01 0.80
CA GLN A 134 20.28 -15.39 0.74
C GLN A 134 21.06 -14.92 1.97
N ALA A 135 20.80 -13.70 2.46
CA ALA A 135 21.42 -13.19 3.67
C ALA A 135 20.96 -13.98 4.91
N VAL A 136 19.69 -14.36 4.98
CA VAL A 136 19.14 -15.25 6.02
C VAL A 136 19.81 -16.62 5.95
N SER A 137 19.96 -17.21 4.75
CA SER A 137 20.59 -18.52 4.57
C SER A 137 22.03 -18.53 5.06
N LYS A 138 22.78 -17.44 4.82
CA LYS A 138 24.16 -17.29 5.28
C LYS A 138 24.28 -17.19 6.80
N LYS A 139 23.26 -16.67 7.50
CA LYS A 139 23.29 -16.46 8.95
C LYS A 139 22.65 -17.60 9.75
N HIS A 140 21.55 -18.15 9.24
CA HIS A 140 20.66 -19.07 9.97
C HIS A 140 20.49 -20.44 9.30
N GLY A 141 21.03 -20.62 8.09
CA GLY A 141 20.94 -21.87 7.35
C GLY A 141 19.75 -21.95 6.40
N PHE A 142 19.76 -23.02 5.59
CA PHE A 142 18.87 -23.20 4.44
C PHE A 142 17.39 -23.30 4.82
N GLU A 143 17.05 -24.05 5.88
CA GLU A 143 15.65 -24.30 6.26
C GLU A 143 14.91 -23.01 6.66
N ILE A 144 15.57 -22.15 7.45
CA ILE A 144 14.99 -20.86 7.88
C ILE A 144 14.83 -19.93 6.67
N ALA A 145 15.83 -19.88 5.79
CA ALA A 145 15.77 -19.08 4.57
C ALA A 145 14.66 -19.55 3.62
N LYS A 146 14.52 -20.87 3.44
CA LYS A 146 13.46 -21.47 2.62
C LYS A 146 12.08 -21.12 3.16
N ASN A 147 11.86 -21.20 4.47
CA ASN A 147 10.59 -20.83 5.08
C ASN A 147 10.28 -19.33 4.88
N PHE A 148 11.26 -18.46 5.13
CA PHE A 148 11.15 -17.03 4.87
C PHE A 148 10.78 -16.72 3.40
N MET A 149 11.48 -17.32 2.45
CA MET A 149 11.22 -17.12 1.01
C MET A 149 9.84 -17.64 0.63
N HIS A 150 9.45 -18.81 1.12
CA HIS A 150 8.15 -19.41 0.84
C HIS A 150 6.99 -18.53 1.34
N GLU A 151 7.08 -18.02 2.57
CA GLU A 151 6.06 -17.13 3.12
C GLU A 151 6.01 -15.78 2.40
N SER A 152 7.18 -15.21 2.09
CA SER A 152 7.27 -13.97 1.31
C SER A 152 6.64 -14.12 -0.08
N GLU A 153 6.93 -15.21 -0.79
CA GLU A 153 6.35 -15.49 -2.10
C GLU A 153 4.86 -15.78 -2.01
N ARG A 154 4.38 -16.46 -0.97
CA ARG A 154 2.95 -16.67 -0.73
C ARG A 154 2.20 -15.33 -0.63
N LEU A 155 2.73 -14.40 0.16
CA LEU A 155 2.16 -13.05 0.31
C LEU A 155 2.21 -12.27 -1.01
N ALA A 156 3.32 -12.36 -1.75
CA ALA A 156 3.47 -11.72 -3.05
C ALA A 156 2.47 -12.27 -4.09
N VAL A 157 2.27 -13.59 -4.12
CA VAL A 157 1.32 -14.24 -5.04
C VAL A 157 -0.13 -13.90 -4.67
N SER A 158 -0.50 -13.90 -3.39
CA SER A 158 -1.83 -13.45 -2.95
C SER A 158 -2.10 -12.03 -3.43
N ALA A 159 -1.14 -11.12 -3.21
CA ALA A 159 -1.25 -9.72 -3.61
C ALA A 159 -1.37 -9.53 -5.14
N ILE A 160 -0.82 -10.44 -5.95
CA ILE A 160 -0.95 -10.43 -7.41
C ILE A 160 -2.28 -11.07 -7.85
N ALA A 161 -2.68 -12.18 -7.26
CA ALA A 161 -3.94 -12.86 -7.58
C ALA A 161 -5.16 -11.96 -7.26
N GLU A 162 -5.07 -11.22 -6.17
CA GLU A 162 -6.04 -10.21 -5.77
C GLU A 162 -6.08 -8.97 -6.69
N ARG A 163 -5.11 -8.82 -7.60
CA ARG A 163 -5.08 -7.76 -8.63
C ARG A 163 -5.83 -8.14 -9.91
N ASP A 164 -6.02 -9.44 -10.16
CA ASP A 164 -6.64 -9.97 -11.39
C ASP A 164 -8.14 -10.29 -11.21
N LEU A 165 -8.70 -10.05 -10.01
CA LEU A 165 -10.10 -10.28 -9.61
C LEU A 165 -10.91 -8.97 -9.58
#